data_AF-A0A3L7TV66-F1
#
_entry.id   AF-A0A3L7TV66-F1
#
_cell.length_a   1.000
_cell.length_b   1.000
_cell.length_c   1.000
_cell.angle_alpha   90.00
_cell.angle_beta   90.00
_cell.angle_gamma   90.00
#
_symmetry.space_group_name_H-M   'P 1'
#
loop_
_entity.id
_entity.type
_entity.pdbx_description
1 polymer ?
#
loop_
_entity_poly.entity_id
_entity_poly.type
_entity_poly.pdbx_seq_one_letter_code
_entity_poly.pdbx_strand_id
1 'polypeptide(L)'
;MDSPNDRYRQIAQRHGVDLASVSPPSFADRTEALEKCLADKNVPFPIPQDKAQECLRAACSGQPFRIGMLSDQTVDLGVYTNAQHYDAYTFEENLSWACLIAEQQKSKHRYACGEYLHGEELFSIGGAVIPDFYLLNARIFQQTQWQLATVNQIIPAELFFTCHSRRFFPVTTFMRALEQDYLQEPDIGHDVAGHVSTFTIPVVAQLMQSHGLARNRIYQERDDALAVSTDPQERQAIERRGDELLLYAERIYWFTVEFGLVLEDPSIRAYGAGILSSPGETRFSIDSNRPTRILVDPSSDRDLLRLATTDYLINEFQKTYFVIRQFHLLESITPERIVRIAKLASKLPHFSWRDLVPGDHVLQVGESAVSTNEKYLRLAFHSFDTHCEQGDECLTRTAIRNLRLFAKKSNANAELCELFGSQIPPVPAGIMDWFVPRDDQGEFPQATRPLDLAPPV
;
A
#
# COMPACT_ATOMS: atom_id res chain seq x y z
N MET A 1 30.39 26.91 18.31
CA MET A 1 29.64 26.37 17.17
C MET A 1 30.42 25.17 16.71
N ASP A 2 29.87 23.97 16.89
CA ASP A 2 30.50 22.75 16.41
C ASP A 2 30.62 22.79 14.89
N SER A 3 31.71 22.28 14.32
CA SER A 3 31.87 22.24 12.87
C SER A 3 30.83 21.29 12.26
N PRO A 4 30.41 21.46 10.99
CA PRO A 4 29.52 20.51 10.31
C PRO A 4 30.01 19.05 10.42
N ASN A 5 31.33 18.86 10.38
CA ASN A 5 31.96 17.54 10.56
C ASN A 5 31.77 16.96 11.97
N ASP A 6 31.71 17.79 13.01
CA ASP A 6 31.45 17.32 14.37
C ASP A 6 29.97 16.95 14.55
N ARG A 7 29.06 17.70 13.94
CA ARG A 7 27.62 17.34 13.89
C ARG A 7 27.42 15.98 13.21
N TYR A 8 27.99 15.77 12.02
CA TYR A 8 27.84 14.49 11.31
C TYR A 8 28.42 13.30 12.07
N ARG A 9 29.56 13.48 12.75
CA ARG A 9 30.14 12.43 13.63
C ARG A 9 29.21 12.05 14.78
N GLN A 10 28.65 13.05 15.46
CA GLN A 10 27.72 12.79 16.58
C GLN A 10 26.48 12.03 16.11
N ILE A 11 25.90 12.42 14.96
CA ILE A 11 24.72 11.76 14.39
C ILE A 11 25.06 10.33 13.97
N ALA A 12 26.13 10.13 13.19
CA ALA A 12 26.54 8.80 12.75
C ALA A 12 26.81 7.86 13.94
N GLN A 13 27.48 8.36 14.99
CA GLN A 13 27.71 7.60 16.22
C GLN A 13 26.40 7.19 16.93
N ARG A 14 25.38 8.08 16.95
CA ARG A 14 24.07 7.78 17.54
C ARG A 14 23.36 6.63 16.82
N HIS A 15 23.49 6.56 15.49
CA HIS A 15 22.86 5.53 14.66
C HIS A 15 23.73 4.30 14.43
N GLY A 16 24.99 4.30 14.87
CA GLY A 16 25.94 3.21 14.62
C GLY A 16 26.44 3.16 13.17
N VAL A 17 26.42 4.29 12.46
CA VAL A 17 26.88 4.42 11.08
C VAL A 17 28.37 4.76 11.07
N ASP A 18 29.15 4.05 10.25
CA ASP A 18 30.52 4.44 9.94
C ASP A 18 30.51 5.55 8.87
N LEU A 19 30.96 6.76 9.22
CA LEU A 19 31.02 7.89 8.29
C LEU A 19 31.88 7.59 7.05
N ALA A 20 32.91 6.74 7.17
CA ALA A 20 33.75 6.39 6.02
C ALA A 20 32.99 5.57 4.97
N SER A 21 31.92 4.88 5.39
CA SER A 21 31.05 4.12 4.50
C SER A 21 30.04 5.00 3.73
N VAL A 22 29.81 6.25 4.18
CA VAL A 22 28.94 7.23 3.52
C VAL A 22 29.71 7.92 2.38
N SER A 23 30.26 7.10 1.49
CA SER A 23 31.03 7.53 0.33
C SER A 23 30.45 6.83 -0.90
N PRO A 24 29.74 7.57 -1.78
CA PRO A 24 29.21 6.98 -3.00
C PRO A 24 30.31 6.31 -3.85
N PRO A 25 30.03 5.17 -4.48
CA PRO A 25 30.98 4.52 -5.39
C PRO A 25 31.34 5.44 -6.56
N SER A 26 32.57 5.30 -7.07
CA SER A 26 33.00 6.11 -8.20
C SER A 26 32.17 5.80 -9.45
N PHE A 27 32.12 6.72 -10.41
CA PHE A 27 31.45 6.48 -11.69
C PHE A 27 31.94 5.20 -12.39
N ALA A 28 33.24 4.91 -12.30
CA ALA A 28 33.83 3.70 -12.86
C ALA A 28 33.30 2.43 -12.16
N ASP A 29 33.28 2.42 -10.82
CA ASP A 29 32.77 1.27 -10.04
C ASP A 29 31.28 1.04 -10.28
N ARG A 30 30.48 2.13 -10.37
CA ARG A 30 29.05 2.05 -10.69
C ARG A 30 28.81 1.47 -12.09
N THR A 31 29.60 1.92 -13.07
CA THR A 31 29.51 1.43 -14.45
C THR A 31 29.90 -0.03 -14.55
N GLU A 32 30.98 -0.46 -13.90
CA GLU A 32 31.41 -1.86 -13.85
C GLU A 32 30.34 -2.75 -13.19
N ALA A 33 29.77 -2.30 -12.07
CA ALA A 33 28.70 -3.03 -11.38
C ALA A 33 27.45 -3.17 -12.27
N LEU A 34 27.06 -2.10 -12.99
CA LEU A 34 25.96 -2.12 -13.94
C LEU A 34 26.25 -3.06 -15.11
N GLU A 35 27.43 -2.97 -15.74
CA GLU A 35 27.82 -3.84 -16.85
C GLU A 35 27.77 -5.32 -16.44
N LYS A 36 28.31 -5.66 -15.28
CA LYS A 36 28.25 -7.01 -14.72
C LYS A 36 26.80 -7.47 -14.48
N CYS A 37 25.97 -6.60 -13.91
CA CYS A 37 24.56 -6.89 -13.67
C CYS A 37 23.82 -7.18 -14.98
N LEU A 38 23.97 -6.31 -15.99
CA LEU A 38 23.32 -6.44 -17.31
C LEU A 38 23.79 -7.69 -18.07
N ALA A 39 25.04 -8.11 -17.88
CA ALA A 39 25.61 -9.30 -18.49
C ALA A 39 25.14 -10.60 -17.83
N ASP A 40 24.69 -10.56 -16.57
CA ASP A 40 24.25 -11.74 -15.84
C ASP A 40 23.02 -12.40 -16.48
N LYS A 41 23.14 -13.69 -16.77
CA LYS A 41 22.09 -14.54 -17.33
C LYS A 41 21.57 -15.58 -16.34
N ASN A 42 22.19 -15.69 -15.16
CA ASN A 42 21.76 -16.59 -14.09
C ASN A 42 20.74 -15.90 -13.16
N VAL A 43 19.67 -15.39 -13.77
CA VAL A 43 18.61 -14.65 -13.11
C VAL A 43 17.25 -15.07 -13.69
N PRO A 44 16.13 -14.87 -12.97
CA PRO A 44 14.81 -15.24 -13.47
C PRO A 44 14.48 -14.62 -14.84
N PHE A 45 14.85 -13.35 -15.07
CA PHE A 45 14.58 -12.63 -16.31
C PHE A 45 15.85 -11.94 -16.86
N PRO A 46 16.66 -12.65 -17.66
CA PRO A 46 17.85 -12.06 -18.26
C PRO A 46 17.50 -10.87 -19.18
N ILE A 47 18.28 -9.80 -19.10
CA ILE A 47 18.06 -8.60 -19.92
C ILE A 47 18.52 -8.85 -21.37
N PRO A 48 17.70 -8.53 -22.39
CA PRO A 48 18.09 -8.60 -23.80
C PRO A 48 19.33 -7.76 -24.11
N GLN A 49 20.19 -8.24 -25.01
CA GLN A 49 21.51 -7.63 -25.26
C GLN A 49 21.40 -6.20 -25.80
N ASP A 50 20.44 -5.94 -26.69
CA ASP A 50 20.15 -4.63 -27.26
C ASP A 50 19.72 -3.63 -26.17
N LYS A 51 18.81 -4.05 -25.28
CA LYS A 51 18.34 -3.24 -24.14
C LYS A 51 19.43 -2.99 -23.10
N ALA A 52 20.27 -3.99 -22.83
CA ALA A 52 21.44 -3.84 -21.97
C ALA A 52 22.43 -2.80 -22.54
N GLN A 53 22.71 -2.84 -23.85
CA GLN A 53 23.60 -1.87 -24.50
C GLN A 53 23.01 -0.46 -24.52
N GLU A 54 21.70 -0.31 -24.67
CA GLU A 54 21.02 0.98 -24.56
C GLU A 54 21.13 1.56 -23.15
N CYS A 55 20.79 0.76 -22.13
CA CYS A 55 20.90 1.13 -20.72
C CYS A 55 22.33 1.56 -20.35
N LEU A 56 23.33 0.74 -20.73
CA LEU A 56 24.74 1.04 -20.44
C LEU A 56 25.21 2.32 -21.14
N ARG A 57 24.81 2.55 -22.40
CA ARG A 57 25.14 3.81 -23.10
C ARG A 57 24.53 5.03 -22.42
N ALA A 58 23.27 4.94 -21.99
CA ALA A 58 22.61 6.01 -21.25
C ALA A 58 23.35 6.34 -19.95
N ALA A 59 23.64 5.32 -19.12
CA ALA A 59 24.40 5.47 -17.88
C ALA A 59 25.81 6.05 -18.13
N CYS A 60 26.56 5.49 -19.07
CA CYS A 60 27.93 5.92 -19.39
C CYS A 60 28.02 7.35 -19.94
N SER A 61 26.93 7.87 -20.52
CA SER A 61 26.87 9.24 -21.02
C SER A 61 26.57 10.28 -19.94
N GLY A 62 26.34 9.84 -18.69
CA GLY A 62 25.99 10.72 -17.57
C GLY A 62 24.54 11.21 -17.62
N GLN A 63 23.67 10.59 -18.42
CA GLN A 63 22.26 10.94 -18.47
C GLN A 63 21.59 10.53 -17.15
N PRO A 64 20.83 11.43 -16.50
CA PRO A 64 20.13 11.09 -15.27
C PRO A 64 19.07 10.03 -15.55
N PHE A 65 18.88 9.08 -14.63
CA PHE A 65 17.89 8.02 -14.80
C PHE A 65 16.48 8.62 -14.71
N ARG A 66 15.59 8.28 -15.65
CA ARG A 66 14.20 8.78 -15.66
C ARG A 66 13.17 7.66 -15.58
N ILE A 67 13.33 6.67 -16.44
CA ILE A 67 12.39 5.57 -16.59
C ILE A 67 13.14 4.36 -17.11
N GLY A 68 12.77 3.17 -16.65
CA GLY A 68 13.36 1.94 -17.12
C GLY A 68 13.12 1.72 -18.62
N MET A 69 14.18 1.29 -19.31
CA MET A 69 14.23 1.08 -20.77
C MET A 69 14.60 -0.36 -21.14
N LEU A 70 14.36 -1.32 -20.23
CA LEU A 70 14.72 -2.73 -20.37
C LEU A 70 13.62 -3.59 -20.99
N SER A 71 12.48 -2.99 -21.36
CA SER A 71 11.41 -3.61 -22.14
C SER A 71 10.89 -2.65 -23.22
N ASP A 72 9.91 -3.09 -24.00
CA ASP A 72 9.21 -2.25 -24.97
C ASP A 72 8.03 -1.46 -24.35
N GLN A 73 7.71 -1.73 -23.09
CA GLN A 73 6.70 -0.98 -22.35
C GLN A 73 7.30 0.33 -21.82
N THR A 74 6.46 1.37 -21.76
CA THR A 74 6.77 2.65 -21.13
C THR A 74 5.52 3.25 -20.51
N VAL A 75 5.66 4.28 -19.70
CA VAL A 75 4.57 5.05 -19.08
C VAL A 75 4.77 6.53 -19.33
N ASP A 76 3.69 7.26 -19.59
CA ASP A 76 3.71 8.72 -19.66
C ASP A 76 3.38 9.28 -18.27
N LEU A 77 4.38 9.89 -17.63
CA LEU A 77 4.22 10.52 -16.31
C LEU A 77 3.77 11.99 -16.42
N GLY A 78 3.71 12.56 -17.63
CA GLY A 78 3.33 13.95 -17.88
C GLY A 78 4.13 14.92 -17.00
N VAL A 79 3.40 15.78 -16.29
CA VAL A 79 3.95 16.81 -15.38
C VAL A 79 4.67 16.24 -14.15
N TYR A 80 4.48 14.95 -13.86
CA TYR A 80 5.12 14.30 -12.71
C TYR A 80 6.49 13.72 -13.05
N THR A 81 6.91 13.78 -14.32
CA THR A 81 8.21 13.27 -14.77
C THR A 81 9.35 13.92 -14.00
N ASN A 82 10.27 13.10 -13.51
CA ASN A 82 11.48 13.55 -12.83
C ASN A 82 12.73 12.85 -13.40
N ALA A 83 13.90 13.04 -12.77
CA ALA A 83 15.11 12.31 -13.07
C ALA A 83 16.00 12.17 -11.82
N GLN A 84 16.64 11.01 -11.63
CA GLN A 84 17.66 10.82 -10.62
C GLN A 84 19.00 11.34 -11.13
N HIS A 85 19.48 12.43 -10.53
CA HIS A 85 20.82 12.96 -10.73
C HIS A 85 21.76 12.41 -9.66
N TYR A 86 22.26 11.18 -9.84
CA TYR A 86 22.99 10.45 -8.79
C TYR A 86 24.16 11.24 -8.18
N ASP A 87 24.99 11.84 -9.02
CA ASP A 87 26.18 12.60 -8.57
C ASP A 87 25.83 13.96 -7.93
N ALA A 88 24.54 14.34 -7.91
CA ALA A 88 24.07 15.56 -7.24
C ALA A 88 23.69 15.32 -5.77
N TYR A 89 23.61 14.07 -5.29
CA TYR A 89 23.34 13.80 -3.89
C TYR A 89 24.48 14.29 -3.01
N THR A 90 24.13 15.06 -2.00
CA THR A 90 25.04 15.58 -1.00
C THR A 90 25.48 14.49 -0.03
N PHE A 91 26.56 14.77 0.71
CA PHE A 91 26.96 13.93 1.83
C PHE A 91 25.85 13.81 2.89
N GLU A 92 25.13 14.92 3.16
CA GLU A 92 24.06 14.95 4.15
C GLU A 92 22.88 14.05 3.76
N GLU A 93 22.49 14.03 2.49
CA GLU A 93 21.43 13.14 1.98
C GLU A 93 21.85 11.66 2.07
N ASN A 94 23.10 11.34 1.72
CA ASN A 94 23.62 9.98 1.88
C ASN A 94 23.72 9.56 3.37
N LEU A 95 24.10 10.48 4.25
CA LEU A 95 24.11 10.23 5.70
C LEU A 95 22.70 10.04 6.25
N SER A 96 21.72 10.81 5.74
CA SER A 96 20.30 10.66 6.07
C SER A 96 19.81 9.25 5.69
N TRP A 97 20.17 8.79 4.48
CA TRP A 97 19.91 7.42 4.03
C TRP A 97 20.54 6.38 4.96
N ALA A 98 21.84 6.51 5.24
CA ALA A 98 22.55 5.56 6.11
C ALA A 98 21.93 5.46 7.50
N CYS A 99 21.52 6.59 8.09
CA CYS A 99 20.86 6.61 9.40
C CYS A 99 19.48 5.94 9.36
N LEU A 100 18.68 6.21 8.32
CA LEU A 100 17.38 5.57 8.11
C LEU A 100 17.53 4.05 7.99
N ILE A 101 18.44 3.57 7.14
CA ILE A 101 18.69 2.14 6.94
C ILE A 101 19.19 1.50 8.24
N ALA A 102 20.17 2.11 8.92
CA ALA A 102 20.69 1.59 10.18
C ALA A 102 19.61 1.46 11.26
N GLU A 103 18.67 2.42 11.32
CA GLU A 103 17.54 2.33 12.25
C GLU A 103 16.56 1.23 11.86
N GLN A 104 16.17 1.16 10.58
CA GLN A 104 15.25 0.13 10.09
C GLN A 104 15.82 -1.28 10.30
N GLN A 105 17.12 -1.49 10.10
CA GLN A 105 17.77 -2.79 10.26
C GLN A 105 17.73 -3.33 11.70
N LYS A 106 17.64 -2.47 12.72
CA LYS A 106 17.48 -2.90 14.13
C LYS A 106 16.21 -3.73 14.34
N SER A 107 15.18 -3.49 13.53
CA SER A 107 13.91 -4.21 13.60
C SER A 107 13.72 -5.19 12.43
N LYS A 108 14.10 -4.84 11.20
CA LYS A 108 13.75 -5.61 10.00
C LYS A 108 14.20 -7.06 10.06
N HIS A 109 15.42 -7.37 10.49
CA HIS A 109 15.89 -8.76 10.64
C HIS A 109 14.99 -9.65 11.52
N ARG A 110 14.30 -9.05 12.50
CA ARG A 110 13.38 -9.78 13.39
C ARG A 110 11.95 -9.83 12.86
N TYR A 111 11.54 -8.92 11.99
CA TYR A 111 10.11 -8.77 11.67
C TYR A 111 9.78 -8.94 10.19
N ALA A 112 10.71 -8.65 9.28
CA ALA A 112 10.51 -8.86 7.85
C ALA A 112 10.58 -10.35 7.49
N CYS A 113 9.87 -10.74 6.43
CA CYS A 113 9.99 -12.08 5.88
C CYS A 113 11.34 -12.29 5.20
N GLY A 114 11.77 -13.55 5.09
CA GLY A 114 13.06 -13.92 4.52
C GLY A 114 13.26 -13.41 3.09
N GLU A 115 12.22 -13.43 2.27
CA GLU A 115 12.26 -12.96 0.89
C GLU A 115 12.52 -11.45 0.80
N TYR A 116 11.95 -10.66 1.72
CA TYR A 116 12.18 -9.22 1.78
C TYR A 116 13.63 -8.92 2.20
N LEU A 117 14.15 -9.62 3.21
CA LEU A 117 15.54 -9.47 3.66
C LEU A 117 16.52 -9.84 2.54
N HIS A 118 16.22 -10.91 1.79
CA HIS A 118 16.98 -11.25 0.58
C HIS A 118 16.96 -10.13 -0.46
N GLY A 119 15.82 -9.45 -0.62
CA GLY A 119 15.69 -8.29 -1.49
C GLY A 119 16.55 -7.10 -1.08
N GLU A 120 16.66 -6.81 0.22
CA GLU A 120 17.53 -5.73 0.70
C GLU A 120 19.00 -5.98 0.35
N GLU A 121 19.46 -7.22 0.46
CA GLU A 121 20.81 -7.64 0.07
C GLU A 121 21.01 -7.57 -1.45
N LEU A 122 20.11 -8.21 -2.21
CA LEU A 122 20.20 -8.33 -3.67
C LEU A 122 20.17 -6.96 -4.36
N PHE A 123 19.30 -6.07 -3.89
CA PHE A 123 19.17 -4.72 -4.43
C PHE A 123 20.19 -3.74 -3.84
N SER A 124 21.00 -4.16 -2.86
CA SER A 124 21.96 -3.33 -2.13
C SER A 124 21.33 -2.09 -1.48
N ILE A 125 20.10 -2.24 -0.99
CA ILE A 125 19.37 -1.19 -0.27
C ILE A 125 19.95 -1.01 1.14
N GLY A 126 20.49 -2.07 1.74
CA GLY A 126 21.12 -2.05 3.07
C GLY A 126 22.44 -1.27 3.17
N GLY A 127 22.88 -0.60 2.11
CA GLY A 127 24.11 0.18 2.07
C GLY A 127 24.00 1.56 2.75
N ALA A 128 25.15 2.21 2.94
CA ALA A 128 25.26 3.53 3.56
C ALA A 128 25.11 4.71 2.59
N VAL A 129 24.71 4.46 1.35
CA VAL A 129 24.53 5.47 0.31
C VAL A 129 23.27 5.20 -0.49
N ILE A 130 22.70 6.25 -1.05
CA ILE A 130 21.50 6.16 -1.89
C ILE A 130 21.80 5.25 -3.10
N PRO A 131 20.88 4.33 -3.49
CA PRO A 131 21.09 3.46 -4.65
C PRO A 131 21.06 4.19 -5.99
N ASP A 132 21.94 3.81 -6.91
CA ASP A 132 21.91 4.25 -8.31
C ASP A 132 20.78 3.52 -9.05
N PHE A 133 19.84 4.28 -9.60
CA PHE A 133 18.65 3.73 -10.26
C PHE A 133 18.96 2.97 -11.54
N TYR A 134 20.09 3.19 -12.23
CA TYR A 134 20.44 2.32 -13.35
C TYR A 134 20.68 0.88 -12.88
N LEU A 135 21.49 0.71 -11.84
CA LEU A 135 21.80 -0.61 -11.28
C LEU A 135 20.58 -1.22 -10.57
N LEU A 136 19.88 -0.42 -9.77
CA LEU A 136 18.70 -0.87 -9.05
C LEU A 136 17.60 -1.34 -10.02
N ASN A 137 17.30 -0.55 -11.06
CA ASN A 137 16.32 -0.90 -12.09
C ASN A 137 16.70 -2.19 -12.83
N ALA A 138 17.99 -2.38 -13.16
CA ALA A 138 18.45 -3.61 -13.80
C ALA A 138 18.21 -4.84 -12.91
N ARG A 139 18.51 -4.75 -11.61
CA ARG A 139 18.28 -5.85 -10.66
C ARG A 139 16.81 -6.15 -10.46
N ILE A 140 15.96 -5.13 -10.31
CA ILE A 140 14.50 -5.30 -10.19
C ILE A 140 13.96 -6.01 -11.45
N PHE A 141 14.38 -5.55 -12.63
CA PHE A 141 13.96 -6.15 -13.90
C PHE A 141 14.35 -7.63 -13.96
N GLN A 142 15.57 -7.98 -13.53
CA GLN A 142 16.03 -9.37 -13.52
C GLN A 142 15.22 -10.28 -12.61
N GLN A 143 14.55 -9.75 -11.58
CA GLN A 143 13.72 -10.53 -10.67
C GLN A 143 12.28 -10.67 -11.13
N THR A 144 11.67 -9.61 -11.68
CA THR A 144 10.21 -9.60 -11.94
C THR A 144 9.80 -8.88 -13.23
N GLN A 145 10.77 -8.44 -14.03
CA GLN A 145 10.58 -7.57 -15.19
C GLN A 145 9.93 -6.21 -14.85
N TRP A 146 9.89 -5.85 -13.57
CA TRP A 146 9.50 -4.53 -13.12
C TRP A 146 10.60 -3.52 -13.35
N GLN A 147 10.19 -2.27 -13.47
CA GLN A 147 11.06 -1.14 -13.76
C GLN A 147 10.70 0.05 -12.89
N LEU A 148 11.64 0.97 -12.70
CA LEU A 148 11.43 2.22 -11.99
C LEU A 148 10.94 3.31 -12.95
N ALA A 149 10.10 4.20 -12.44
CA ALA A 149 9.63 5.40 -13.10
C ALA A 149 9.78 6.58 -12.14
N THR A 150 10.67 7.52 -12.42
CA THR A 150 10.98 8.59 -11.46
C THR A 150 9.93 9.68 -11.48
N VAL A 151 9.36 9.99 -10.31
CA VAL A 151 8.37 11.04 -10.10
C VAL A 151 8.90 12.13 -9.17
N ASN A 152 8.32 13.34 -9.26
CA ASN A 152 8.75 14.50 -8.46
C ASN A 152 7.95 14.69 -7.17
N GLN A 153 6.83 13.97 -7.00
CA GLN A 153 5.93 14.07 -5.85
C GLN A 153 4.98 12.87 -5.82
N ILE A 154 4.06 12.87 -4.85
CA ILE A 154 2.90 11.99 -4.86
C ILE A 154 2.06 12.22 -6.14
N ILE A 155 1.75 11.13 -6.83
CA ILE A 155 1.01 11.15 -8.10
C ILE A 155 -0.45 10.70 -7.90
N PRO A 156 -1.38 11.08 -8.81
CA PRO A 156 -2.76 10.60 -8.77
C PRO A 156 -2.83 9.07 -8.82
N ALA A 157 -3.75 8.49 -8.05
CA ALA A 157 -3.91 7.03 -7.96
C ALA A 157 -4.11 6.38 -9.33
N GLU A 158 -4.85 7.02 -10.24
CA GLU A 158 -5.04 6.52 -11.61
C GLU A 158 -3.71 6.36 -12.37
N LEU A 159 -2.82 7.35 -12.27
CA LEU A 159 -1.49 7.28 -12.88
C LEU A 159 -0.60 6.23 -12.18
N PHE A 160 -0.64 6.16 -10.85
CA PHE A 160 0.12 5.17 -10.07
C PHE A 160 -0.22 3.74 -10.49
N PHE A 161 -1.52 3.40 -10.58
CA PHE A 161 -1.97 2.08 -10.98
C PHE A 161 -1.84 1.83 -12.48
N THR A 162 -1.88 2.87 -13.32
CA THR A 162 -1.47 2.77 -14.73
C THR A 162 0.00 2.31 -14.81
N CYS A 163 0.89 2.88 -13.99
CA CYS A 163 2.28 2.45 -13.94
C CYS A 163 2.39 0.97 -13.55
N HIS A 164 1.67 0.56 -12.50
CA HIS A 164 1.66 -0.83 -12.04
C HIS A 164 1.16 -1.81 -13.11
N SER A 165 0.14 -1.43 -13.89
CA SER A 165 -0.37 -2.27 -14.97
C SER A 165 0.69 -2.61 -16.03
N ARG A 166 1.67 -1.73 -16.19
CA ARG A 166 2.80 -1.86 -17.13
C ARG A 166 4.11 -2.29 -16.45
N ARG A 167 4.05 -2.74 -15.19
CA ARG A 167 5.20 -3.13 -14.34
C ARG A 167 6.20 -1.98 -14.12
N PHE A 168 5.71 -0.77 -13.96
CA PHE A 168 6.50 0.37 -13.51
C PHE A 168 6.14 0.73 -12.08
N PHE A 169 7.14 0.84 -11.22
CA PHE A 169 7.01 1.36 -9.86
C PHE A 169 7.42 2.83 -9.83
N PRO A 170 6.48 3.76 -9.55
CA PRO A 170 6.79 5.17 -9.37
C PRO A 170 7.69 5.37 -8.15
N VAL A 171 8.78 6.10 -8.30
CA VAL A 171 9.73 6.39 -7.21
C VAL A 171 10.15 7.85 -7.21
N THR A 172 10.19 8.47 -6.04
CA THR A 172 10.77 9.79 -5.85
C THR A 172 12.29 9.75 -5.79
N THR A 173 12.93 10.89 -6.05
CA THR A 173 14.39 10.98 -6.15
C THR A 173 15.02 11.87 -5.09
N PHE A 174 14.24 12.48 -4.20
CA PHE A 174 14.76 13.35 -3.15
C PHE A 174 14.81 12.60 -1.82
N MET A 175 15.72 13.01 -0.92
CA MET A 175 15.87 12.44 0.41
C MET A 175 15.42 13.46 1.47
N ARG A 176 14.71 13.00 2.50
CA ARG A 176 14.38 13.84 3.65
C ARG A 176 15.63 14.39 4.34
N ALA A 177 15.45 15.52 5.04
CA ALA A 177 16.52 16.15 5.80
C ALA A 177 17.08 15.21 6.88
N LEU A 178 18.35 15.36 7.21
CA LEU A 178 19.00 14.59 8.26
C LEU A 178 18.31 14.82 9.63
N GLU A 179 18.14 13.75 10.41
CA GLU A 179 17.39 13.72 11.68
C GLU A 179 15.87 13.91 11.54
N GLN A 180 15.32 13.92 10.32
CA GLN A 180 13.88 13.88 10.11
C GLN A 180 13.37 12.43 10.07
N ASP A 181 12.72 11.98 11.14
CA ASP A 181 12.24 10.60 11.26
C ASP A 181 11.04 10.31 10.36
N TYR A 182 10.16 11.30 10.13
CA TYR A 182 8.93 11.15 9.35
C TYR A 182 8.75 12.31 8.37
N LEU A 183 8.32 11.98 7.15
CA LEU A 183 7.88 12.92 6.13
C LEU A 183 6.50 12.44 5.64
N GLN A 184 5.54 13.36 5.52
CA GLN A 184 4.20 13.05 5.04
C GLN A 184 4.19 12.72 3.54
N GLU A 185 5.03 13.41 2.77
CA GLU A 185 5.26 13.09 1.36
C GLU A 185 6.21 11.89 1.25
N PRO A 186 6.00 10.97 0.28
CA PRO A 186 6.93 9.89 0.04
C PRO A 186 8.24 10.45 -0.51
N ASP A 187 9.35 10.12 0.14
CA ASP A 187 10.72 10.37 -0.35
C ASP A 187 11.38 9.06 -0.79
N ILE A 188 12.63 9.14 -1.29
CA ILE A 188 13.37 7.96 -1.75
C ILE A 188 13.55 6.92 -0.63
N GLY A 189 13.61 7.36 0.63
CA GLY A 189 13.64 6.49 1.79
C GLY A 189 12.37 5.67 1.96
N HIS A 190 11.19 6.27 1.78
CA HIS A 190 9.92 5.53 1.77
C HIS A 190 9.83 4.59 0.57
N ASP A 191 10.01 5.12 -0.64
CA ASP A 191 9.79 4.37 -1.88
C ASP A 191 10.77 3.20 -2.03
N VAL A 192 12.07 3.46 -1.85
CA VAL A 192 13.11 2.45 -2.09
C VAL A 192 13.32 1.56 -0.87
N ALA A 193 13.57 2.13 0.30
CA ALA A 193 13.86 1.33 1.49
C ALA A 193 12.61 0.64 2.06
N GLY A 194 11.40 1.12 1.74
CA GLY A 194 10.14 0.51 2.13
C GLY A 194 9.66 -0.55 1.15
N HIS A 195 9.52 -0.20 -0.12
CA HIS A 195 8.80 -1.02 -1.10
C HIS A 195 9.70 -1.88 -1.97
N VAL A 196 10.86 -1.39 -2.40
CA VAL A 196 11.58 -2.03 -3.53
C VAL A 196 12.02 -3.47 -3.23
N SER A 197 12.39 -3.80 -1.99
CA SER A 197 12.70 -5.18 -1.61
C SER A 197 11.53 -6.16 -1.80
N THR A 198 10.28 -5.71 -1.84
CA THR A 198 9.14 -6.59 -2.14
C THR A 198 9.17 -7.17 -3.56
N PHE A 199 9.96 -6.58 -4.48
CA PHE A 199 10.13 -7.12 -5.83
C PHE A 199 10.92 -8.43 -5.88
N THR A 200 11.52 -8.91 -4.78
CA THR A 200 12.02 -10.30 -4.66
C THR A 200 10.94 -11.29 -4.25
N ILE A 201 9.70 -10.85 -4.08
CA ILE A 201 8.52 -11.69 -3.85
C ILE A 201 7.69 -11.67 -5.15
N PRO A 202 7.93 -12.58 -6.12
CA PRO A 202 7.37 -12.45 -7.46
C PRO A 202 5.84 -12.38 -7.50
N VAL A 203 5.18 -13.07 -6.58
CA VAL A 203 3.73 -13.07 -6.47
C VAL A 203 3.16 -11.77 -5.93
N VAL A 204 3.90 -11.03 -5.09
CA VAL A 204 3.52 -9.67 -4.65
C VAL A 204 3.69 -8.69 -5.81
N ALA A 205 4.79 -8.80 -6.56
CA ALA A 205 4.98 -8.02 -7.78
C ALA A 205 3.89 -8.32 -8.83
N GLN A 206 3.46 -9.58 -8.96
CA GLN A 206 2.34 -9.96 -9.82
C GLN A 206 1.02 -9.40 -9.30
N LEU A 207 0.78 -9.43 -7.98
CA LEU A 207 -0.39 -8.84 -7.34
C LEU A 207 -0.50 -7.34 -7.60
N MET A 208 0.60 -6.60 -7.45
CA MET A 208 0.69 -5.18 -7.79
C MET A 208 0.27 -4.91 -9.24
N GLN A 209 0.74 -5.73 -10.20
CA GLN A 209 0.33 -5.61 -11.60
C GLN A 209 -1.16 -5.94 -11.77
N SER A 210 -1.64 -6.98 -11.07
CA SER A 210 -3.05 -7.38 -11.11
C SER A 210 -3.98 -6.25 -10.66
N HIS A 211 -3.60 -5.52 -9.62
CA HIS A 211 -4.30 -4.32 -9.17
C HIS A 211 -4.29 -3.20 -10.20
N GLY A 212 -3.13 -2.94 -10.83
CA GLY A 212 -3.04 -1.96 -11.92
C GLY A 212 -4.00 -2.27 -13.07
N LEU A 213 -4.02 -3.52 -13.53
CA LEU A 213 -4.92 -3.98 -14.60
C LEU A 213 -6.40 -3.94 -14.18
N ALA A 214 -6.72 -4.34 -12.95
CA ALA A 214 -8.09 -4.30 -12.43
C ALA A 214 -8.63 -2.87 -12.36
N ARG A 215 -7.84 -1.94 -11.85
CA ARG A 215 -8.24 -0.53 -11.72
C ARG A 215 -8.42 0.13 -13.08
N ASN A 216 -7.52 -0.11 -14.04
CA ASN A 216 -7.70 0.38 -15.41
C ASN A 216 -9.04 -0.10 -16.02
N ARG A 217 -9.46 -1.34 -15.74
CA ARG A 217 -10.77 -1.84 -16.19
C ARG A 217 -11.93 -1.13 -15.51
N ILE A 218 -11.83 -0.84 -14.20
CA ILE A 218 -12.87 -0.10 -13.48
C ILE A 218 -12.98 1.34 -14.03
N TYR A 219 -11.85 2.01 -14.28
CA TYR A 219 -11.82 3.33 -14.91
C TYR A 219 -12.45 3.28 -16.31
N GLN A 220 -12.07 2.31 -17.14
CA GLN A 220 -12.63 2.16 -18.49
C GLN A 220 -14.14 1.90 -18.45
N GLU A 221 -14.64 0.98 -17.60
CA GLU A 221 -16.08 0.71 -17.47
C GLU A 221 -16.86 1.96 -17.02
N ARG A 222 -16.29 2.78 -16.14
CA ARG A 222 -16.86 4.07 -15.72
C ARG A 222 -16.91 5.04 -16.90
N ASP A 223 -15.80 5.21 -17.59
CA ASP A 223 -15.66 6.21 -18.66
C ASP A 223 -16.52 5.87 -19.87
N ASP A 224 -16.62 4.59 -20.23
CA ASP A 224 -17.53 4.11 -21.28
C ASP A 224 -19.00 4.40 -20.93
N ALA A 225 -19.38 4.22 -19.66
CA ALA A 225 -20.73 4.55 -19.19
C ALA A 225 -20.98 6.08 -19.18
N LEU A 226 -19.98 6.88 -18.82
CA LEU A 226 -20.07 8.35 -18.87
C LEU A 226 -20.13 8.90 -20.29
N ALA A 227 -19.55 8.20 -21.27
CA ALA A 227 -19.58 8.60 -22.67
C ALA A 227 -20.99 8.49 -23.28
N VAL A 228 -21.82 7.56 -22.79
CA VAL A 228 -23.19 7.35 -23.28
C VAL A 228 -24.26 8.12 -22.51
N SER A 229 -23.98 8.54 -21.27
CA SER A 229 -24.94 9.26 -20.43
C SER A 229 -24.77 10.77 -20.52
N THR A 230 -25.87 11.47 -20.83
CA THR A 230 -25.94 12.95 -20.82
C THR A 230 -26.68 13.50 -19.61
N ASP A 231 -27.36 12.65 -18.84
CA ASP A 231 -28.12 13.06 -17.65
C ASP A 231 -27.17 13.30 -16.45
N PRO A 232 -27.18 14.49 -15.83
CA PRO A 232 -26.28 14.79 -14.72
C PRO A 232 -26.44 13.85 -13.51
N GLN A 233 -27.65 13.37 -13.20
CA GLN A 233 -27.87 12.49 -12.06
C GLN A 233 -27.32 11.08 -12.31
N GLU A 234 -27.55 10.54 -13.50
CA GLU A 234 -27.00 9.27 -13.94
C GLU A 234 -25.46 9.31 -13.99
N ARG A 235 -24.86 10.36 -14.55
CA ARG A 235 -23.40 10.54 -14.56
C ARG A 235 -22.81 10.55 -13.15
N GLN A 236 -23.43 11.28 -12.21
CA GLN A 236 -22.99 11.26 -10.82
C GLN A 236 -23.16 9.88 -10.16
N ALA A 237 -24.18 9.11 -10.54
CA ALA A 237 -24.33 7.73 -10.07
C ALA A 237 -23.25 6.79 -10.63
N ILE A 238 -22.86 6.98 -11.89
CA ILE A 238 -21.76 6.23 -12.54
C ILE A 238 -20.42 6.53 -11.86
N GLU A 239 -20.10 7.81 -11.65
CA GLU A 239 -18.88 8.22 -10.93
C GLU A 239 -18.81 7.61 -9.53
N ARG A 240 -19.87 7.79 -8.73
CA ARG A 240 -19.94 7.22 -7.38
C ARG A 240 -19.77 5.71 -7.35
N ARG A 241 -20.31 5.00 -8.35
CA ARG A 241 -20.13 3.56 -8.47
C ARG A 241 -18.69 3.20 -8.83
N GLY A 242 -18.07 3.93 -9.74
CA GLY A 242 -16.65 3.78 -10.07
C GLY A 242 -15.76 3.94 -8.84
N ASP A 243 -15.94 5.03 -8.11
CA ASP A 243 -15.19 5.34 -6.88
C ASP A 243 -15.38 4.26 -5.81
N GLU A 244 -16.60 3.76 -5.65
CA GLU A 244 -16.91 2.68 -4.71
C GLU A 244 -16.16 1.38 -5.08
N LEU A 245 -16.13 1.01 -6.36
CA LEU A 245 -15.41 -0.18 -6.82
C LEU A 245 -13.89 -0.03 -6.65
N LEU A 246 -13.35 1.18 -6.89
CA LEU A 246 -11.94 1.50 -6.69
C LEU A 246 -11.56 1.39 -5.21
N LEU A 247 -12.40 1.88 -4.30
CA LEU A 247 -12.20 1.75 -2.85
C LEU A 247 -12.11 0.27 -2.40
N TYR A 248 -12.94 -0.61 -2.96
CA TYR A 248 -12.88 -2.05 -2.63
C TYR A 248 -11.63 -2.73 -3.16
N ALA A 249 -11.20 -2.37 -4.37
CA ALA A 249 -9.93 -2.83 -4.90
C ALA A 249 -8.75 -2.30 -4.06
N GLU A 250 -8.83 -1.06 -3.57
CA GLU A 250 -7.81 -0.44 -2.72
C GLU A 250 -7.71 -1.13 -1.35
N ARG A 251 -8.82 -1.52 -0.71
CA ARG A 251 -8.78 -2.27 0.55
C ARG A 251 -8.07 -3.62 0.43
N ILE A 252 -8.27 -4.34 -0.67
CA ILE A 252 -7.54 -5.59 -0.93
C ILE A 252 -6.04 -5.28 -1.04
N TYR A 253 -5.67 -4.21 -1.74
CA TYR A 253 -4.27 -3.77 -1.87
C TYR A 253 -3.67 -3.38 -0.51
N TRP A 254 -4.41 -2.59 0.29
CA TRP A 254 -4.02 -2.12 1.61
C TRP A 254 -3.71 -3.28 2.56
N PHE A 255 -4.62 -4.24 2.68
CA PHE A 255 -4.46 -5.37 3.59
C PHE A 255 -3.54 -6.48 3.06
N THR A 256 -2.98 -6.32 1.85
CA THR A 256 -1.99 -7.24 1.30
C THR A 256 -0.65 -6.55 1.05
N VAL A 257 -0.53 -5.74 0.00
CA VAL A 257 0.73 -5.11 -0.42
C VAL A 257 1.26 -4.10 0.61
N GLU A 258 0.38 -3.34 1.27
CA GLU A 258 0.81 -2.30 2.23
C GLU A 258 0.97 -2.83 3.66
N PHE A 259 0.00 -3.60 4.16
CA PHE A 259 -0.07 -4.04 5.56
C PHE A 259 -0.25 -5.56 5.73
N GLY A 260 0.16 -6.34 4.74
CA GLY A 260 0.11 -7.79 4.80
C GLY A 260 1.18 -8.42 5.68
N LEU A 261 0.78 -9.47 6.40
CA LEU A 261 1.65 -10.34 7.17
C LEU A 261 1.63 -11.77 6.58
N VAL A 262 2.69 -12.54 6.79
CA VAL A 262 2.83 -13.93 6.36
C VAL A 262 3.24 -14.83 7.54
N LEU A 263 2.74 -16.06 7.55
CA LEU A 263 3.23 -17.09 8.46
C LEU A 263 4.54 -17.71 7.93
N GLU A 264 5.60 -17.60 8.73
CA GLU A 264 6.83 -18.37 8.65
C GLU A 264 6.91 -19.28 9.88
N ASP A 265 6.11 -20.36 9.88
CA ASP A 265 5.86 -21.23 11.03
C ASP A 265 7.13 -21.50 11.88
N PRO A 266 7.14 -21.16 13.19
CA PRO A 266 6.03 -20.73 14.04
C PRO A 266 5.83 -19.21 14.16
N SER A 267 6.48 -18.40 13.33
CA SER A 267 6.49 -16.94 13.44
C SER A 267 5.55 -16.25 12.46
N ILE A 268 5.10 -15.05 12.82
CA ILE A 268 4.46 -14.10 11.88
C ILE A 268 5.53 -13.10 11.46
N ARG A 269 5.62 -12.83 10.16
CA ARG A 269 6.49 -11.80 9.58
C ARG A 269 5.70 -10.81 8.75
N ALA A 270 6.26 -9.63 8.56
CA ALA A 270 5.73 -8.62 7.66
C ALA A 270 6.34 -8.75 6.26
N TYR A 271 5.49 -8.60 5.25
CA TYR A 271 5.91 -8.36 3.88
C TYR A 271 5.31 -7.05 3.32
N GLY A 272 4.29 -6.50 3.99
CA GLY A 272 3.67 -5.24 3.63
C GLY A 272 4.62 -4.05 3.75
N ALA A 273 4.71 -3.24 2.72
CA ALA A 273 5.67 -2.15 2.63
C ALA A 273 5.38 -0.98 3.59
N GLY A 274 4.10 -0.68 3.85
CA GLY A 274 3.68 0.27 4.88
C GLY A 274 4.13 -0.13 6.29
N ILE A 275 4.20 -1.44 6.58
CA ILE A 275 4.76 -1.95 7.83
C ILE A 275 6.29 -1.78 7.84
N LEU A 276 6.96 -2.27 6.80
CA LEU A 276 8.42 -2.38 6.74
C LEU A 276 9.15 -1.05 6.55
N SER A 277 8.44 -0.01 6.09
CA SER A 277 8.95 1.36 6.03
C SER A 277 8.86 2.10 7.38
N SER A 278 8.11 1.58 8.36
CA SER A 278 7.87 2.21 9.67
C SER A 278 8.40 1.34 10.82
N PRO A 279 9.49 1.74 11.51
CA PRO A 279 10.02 0.97 12.65
C PRO A 279 9.00 0.73 13.77
N GLY A 280 8.14 1.72 14.02
CA GLY A 280 7.07 1.64 15.02
C GLY A 280 5.98 0.63 14.65
N GLU A 281 5.46 0.73 13.41
CA GLU A 281 4.44 -0.19 12.88
C GLU A 281 4.98 -1.62 12.79
N THR A 282 6.25 -1.78 12.39
CA THR A 282 6.93 -3.09 12.30
C THR A 282 6.87 -3.84 13.62
N ARG A 283 7.28 -3.20 14.73
CA ARG A 283 7.19 -3.84 16.06
C ARG A 283 5.74 -4.02 16.50
N PHE A 284 4.90 -3.00 16.31
CA PHE A 284 3.51 -3.02 16.76
C PHE A 284 2.70 -4.14 16.09
N SER A 285 2.89 -4.34 14.78
CA SER A 285 2.15 -5.32 13.99
C SER A 285 2.37 -6.76 14.43
N ILE A 286 3.49 -7.10 15.08
CA ILE A 286 3.87 -8.48 15.45
C ILE A 286 3.95 -8.71 16.97
N ASP A 287 4.65 -7.84 17.71
CA ASP A 287 4.90 -8.07 19.15
C ASP A 287 3.76 -7.55 20.05
N SER A 288 2.95 -6.61 19.58
CA SER A 288 1.87 -6.01 20.38
C SER A 288 0.71 -6.98 20.54
N ASN A 289 0.09 -6.99 21.72
CA ASN A 289 -1.19 -7.63 22.00
C ASN A 289 -2.40 -6.76 21.59
N ARG A 290 -2.16 -5.50 21.21
CA ARG A 290 -3.21 -4.51 20.91
C ARG A 290 -3.94 -4.75 19.59
N PRO A 291 -3.29 -5.08 18.46
CA PRO A 291 -3.99 -5.32 17.22
C PRO A 291 -4.56 -6.75 17.15
N THR A 292 -5.63 -6.90 16.40
CA THR A 292 -6.16 -8.20 15.99
C THR A 292 -5.33 -8.75 14.83
N ARG A 293 -5.06 -10.06 14.83
CA ARG A 293 -4.45 -10.76 13.68
C ARG A 293 -5.39 -11.83 13.18
N ILE A 294 -5.80 -11.74 11.93
CA ILE A 294 -6.76 -12.65 11.30
C ILE A 294 -6.06 -13.38 10.18
N LEU A 295 -6.07 -14.70 10.25
CA LEU A 295 -5.59 -15.53 9.16
C LEU A 295 -6.62 -15.53 8.02
N VAL A 296 -6.15 -15.29 6.80
CA VAL A 296 -6.95 -15.31 5.58
C VAL A 296 -6.34 -16.24 4.55
N ASP A 297 -7.22 -16.83 3.74
CA ASP A 297 -6.89 -17.54 2.51
C ASP A 297 -7.30 -16.68 1.32
N PRO A 298 -6.36 -15.97 0.66
CA PRO A 298 -6.66 -15.17 -0.53
C PRO A 298 -7.29 -15.96 -1.69
N SER A 299 -7.16 -17.30 -1.71
CA SER A 299 -7.84 -18.15 -2.70
C SER A 299 -9.34 -18.31 -2.43
N SER A 300 -9.83 -17.92 -1.26
CA SER A 300 -11.24 -17.92 -0.89
C SER A 300 -11.92 -16.59 -1.22
N ASP A 301 -13.05 -16.63 -1.95
CA ASP A 301 -13.84 -15.42 -2.24
C ASP A 301 -14.39 -14.77 -0.97
N ARG A 302 -14.68 -15.58 0.07
CA ARG A 302 -15.10 -15.08 1.39
C ARG A 302 -14.05 -14.18 2.01
N ASP A 303 -12.80 -14.63 2.03
CA ASP A 303 -11.73 -13.90 2.69
C ASP A 303 -11.30 -12.68 1.87
N LEU A 304 -11.34 -12.74 0.53
CA LEU A 304 -11.17 -11.54 -0.29
C LEU A 304 -12.31 -10.53 -0.08
N LEU A 305 -13.55 -10.98 0.07
CA LEU A 305 -14.67 -10.12 0.44
C LEU A 305 -14.48 -9.54 1.84
N ARG A 306 -13.93 -10.30 2.79
CA ARG A 306 -13.55 -9.80 4.11
C ARG A 306 -12.55 -8.65 3.98
N LEU A 307 -11.49 -8.77 3.18
CA LEU A 307 -10.56 -7.66 2.93
C LEU A 307 -11.27 -6.45 2.30
N ALA A 308 -12.01 -6.67 1.20
CA ALA A 308 -12.68 -5.62 0.44
C ALA A 308 -13.76 -4.84 1.24
N THR A 309 -14.38 -5.49 2.23
CA THR A 309 -15.44 -4.89 3.05
C THR A 309 -14.94 -4.36 4.40
N THR A 310 -13.65 -4.52 4.72
CA THR A 310 -13.03 -3.95 5.93
C THR A 310 -12.54 -2.55 5.67
N ASP A 311 -12.96 -1.60 6.50
CA ASP A 311 -12.50 -0.22 6.43
C ASP A 311 -11.23 -0.01 7.28
N TYR A 312 -10.42 1.01 6.96
CA TYR A 312 -9.14 1.30 7.63
C TYR A 312 -8.95 2.80 7.88
N LEU A 313 -7.89 3.14 8.61
CA LEU A 313 -7.41 4.50 8.82
C LEU A 313 -5.95 4.59 8.41
N ILE A 314 -5.57 5.71 7.81
CA ILE A 314 -4.23 5.93 7.22
C ILE A 314 -3.27 6.69 8.16
N ASN A 315 -3.80 7.33 9.19
CA ASN A 315 -3.08 8.24 10.08
C ASN A 315 -2.79 7.63 11.46
N GLU A 316 -3.01 6.33 11.63
CA GLU A 316 -2.68 5.59 12.85
C GLU A 316 -2.25 4.15 12.56
N PHE A 317 -1.64 3.49 13.55
CA PHE A 317 -1.26 2.08 13.45
C PHE A 317 -2.48 1.20 13.26
N GLN A 318 -2.35 0.23 12.34
CA GLN A 318 -3.45 -0.64 11.96
C GLN A 318 -3.88 -1.50 13.14
N LYS A 319 -5.18 -1.61 13.30
CA LYS A 319 -5.78 -2.27 14.48
C LYS A 319 -6.18 -3.70 14.19
N THR A 320 -6.24 -4.05 12.91
CA THR A 320 -6.38 -5.41 12.39
C THR A 320 -5.35 -5.60 11.28
N TYR A 321 -4.55 -6.66 11.39
CA TYR A 321 -3.67 -7.14 10.33
C TYR A 321 -4.18 -8.47 9.80
N PHE A 322 -4.08 -8.65 8.49
CA PHE A 322 -4.42 -9.90 7.84
C PHE A 322 -3.15 -10.70 7.54
N VAL A 323 -3.18 -11.97 7.89
CA VAL A 323 -2.04 -12.89 7.80
C VAL A 323 -2.35 -13.93 6.73
N ILE A 324 -1.47 -14.09 5.75
CA ILE A 324 -1.54 -15.19 4.78
C ILE A 324 -0.69 -16.36 5.24
N ARG A 325 -1.06 -17.59 4.88
CA ARG A 325 -0.24 -18.78 5.20
C ARG A 325 1.04 -18.87 4.37
N GLN A 326 0.96 -18.47 3.11
CA GLN A 326 2.01 -18.69 2.12
C GLN A 326 1.78 -17.77 0.92
N PHE A 327 2.87 -17.31 0.32
CA PHE A 327 2.85 -16.31 -0.75
C PHE A 327 2.07 -16.76 -1.99
N HIS A 328 2.18 -18.02 -2.43
CA HIS A 328 1.52 -18.48 -3.67
C HIS A 328 -0.01 -18.34 -3.66
N LEU A 329 -0.66 -18.24 -2.49
CA LEU A 329 -2.10 -18.00 -2.42
C LEU A 329 -2.48 -16.63 -3.02
N LEU A 330 -1.57 -15.65 -3.01
CA LEU A 330 -1.78 -14.33 -3.62
C LEU A 330 -1.92 -14.40 -5.15
N GLU A 331 -1.39 -15.43 -5.81
CA GLU A 331 -1.54 -15.62 -7.26
C GLU A 331 -3.01 -15.75 -7.69
N SER A 332 -3.86 -16.19 -6.77
CA SER A 332 -5.30 -16.32 -6.99
C SER A 332 -6.01 -14.97 -7.13
N ILE A 333 -5.37 -13.85 -6.78
CA ILE A 333 -5.93 -12.49 -6.87
C ILE A 333 -5.64 -11.91 -8.26
N THR A 334 -6.38 -12.39 -9.27
CA THR A 334 -6.25 -11.93 -10.65
C THR A 334 -6.99 -10.60 -10.90
N PRO A 335 -6.71 -9.87 -12.00
CA PRO A 335 -7.42 -8.63 -12.32
C PRO A 335 -8.95 -8.82 -12.40
N GLU A 336 -9.39 -9.91 -13.03
CA GLU A 336 -10.82 -10.26 -13.18
C GLU A 336 -11.45 -10.51 -11.81
N ARG A 337 -10.71 -11.16 -10.92
CA ARG A 337 -11.18 -11.49 -9.58
C ARG A 337 -11.29 -10.25 -8.70
N ILE A 338 -10.33 -9.32 -8.76
CA ILE A 338 -10.41 -8.03 -8.05
C ILE A 338 -11.68 -7.29 -8.48
N VAL A 339 -11.92 -7.14 -9.78
CA VAL A 339 -13.12 -6.45 -10.30
C VAL A 339 -14.40 -7.18 -9.87
N ARG A 340 -14.42 -8.52 -9.92
CA ARG A 340 -15.56 -9.32 -9.46
C ARG A 340 -15.84 -9.10 -7.97
N ILE A 341 -14.81 -9.20 -7.13
CA ILE A 341 -14.93 -9.05 -5.67
C ILE A 341 -15.38 -7.63 -5.31
N ALA A 342 -14.84 -6.59 -5.96
CA ALA A 342 -15.32 -5.22 -5.78
C ALA A 342 -16.82 -5.08 -6.10
N LYS A 343 -17.29 -5.68 -7.20
CA LYS A 343 -18.72 -5.68 -7.58
C LYS A 343 -19.61 -6.46 -6.60
N LEU A 344 -19.08 -7.47 -5.93
CA LEU A 344 -19.79 -8.23 -4.89
C LEU A 344 -19.79 -7.48 -3.55
N ALA A 345 -18.66 -6.87 -3.18
CA ALA A 345 -18.50 -6.10 -1.95
C ALA A 345 -19.48 -4.91 -1.86
N SER A 346 -19.81 -4.26 -2.98
CA SER A 346 -20.81 -3.17 -3.00
C SER A 346 -22.20 -3.58 -2.50
N LYS A 347 -22.51 -4.89 -2.53
CA LYS A 347 -23.79 -5.49 -2.12
C LYS A 347 -23.79 -6.05 -0.69
N LEU A 348 -22.71 -5.83 0.05
CA LEU A 348 -22.51 -6.37 1.39
C LEU A 348 -22.44 -5.27 2.46
N PRO A 349 -22.74 -5.62 3.73
CA PRO A 349 -22.41 -4.75 4.85
C PRO A 349 -20.89 -4.67 5.00
N HIS A 350 -20.40 -3.50 5.43
CA HIS A 350 -19.00 -3.26 5.72
C HIS A 350 -18.67 -3.50 7.18
N PHE A 351 -17.41 -3.82 7.41
CA PHE A 351 -16.81 -4.06 8.71
C PHE A 351 -15.88 -2.90 9.06
N SER A 352 -15.92 -2.49 10.33
CA SER A 352 -14.91 -1.58 10.85
C SER A 352 -13.57 -2.32 11.03
N TRP A 353 -12.48 -1.59 11.19
CA TRP A 353 -11.19 -2.19 11.56
C TRP A 353 -11.20 -2.91 12.91
N ARG A 354 -12.24 -2.74 13.73
CA ARG A 354 -12.41 -3.42 15.04
C ARG A 354 -13.22 -4.71 14.95
N ASP A 355 -14.00 -4.89 13.90
CA ASP A 355 -15.02 -5.94 13.85
C ASP A 355 -14.37 -7.32 13.75
N LEU A 356 -14.75 -8.23 14.65
CA LEU A 356 -14.56 -9.67 14.47
C LEU A 356 -15.81 -10.28 13.82
N VAL A 357 -15.62 -10.96 12.70
CA VAL A 357 -16.71 -11.49 11.88
C VAL A 357 -16.80 -13.02 12.06
N PRO A 358 -18.01 -13.62 12.13
CA PRO A 358 -18.12 -15.06 12.23
C PRO A 358 -17.35 -15.78 11.13
N GLY A 359 -16.62 -16.83 11.54
CA GLY A 359 -15.70 -17.61 10.71
C GLY A 359 -14.31 -16.97 10.49
N ASP A 360 -14.01 -15.77 11.02
CA ASP A 360 -12.64 -15.26 11.04
C ASP A 360 -11.73 -16.29 11.75
N HIS A 361 -10.61 -16.65 11.13
CA HIS A 361 -9.59 -17.49 11.75
C HIS A 361 -8.65 -16.60 12.58
N VAL A 362 -9.08 -16.23 13.79
CA VAL A 362 -8.36 -15.27 14.62
C VAL A 362 -7.13 -15.91 15.26
N LEU A 363 -5.94 -15.36 14.97
CA LEU A 363 -4.67 -15.74 15.59
C LEU A 363 -4.43 -14.98 16.90
N GLN A 364 -4.87 -13.72 16.96
CA GLN A 364 -4.83 -12.89 18.15
C GLN A 364 -6.04 -11.95 18.16
N VAL A 365 -6.72 -11.86 19.31
CA VAL A 365 -7.77 -10.87 19.56
C VAL A 365 -7.11 -9.60 20.12
N GLY A 366 -7.28 -8.48 19.42
CA GLY A 366 -6.76 -7.18 19.87
C GLY A 366 -7.62 -6.54 20.96
N GLU A 367 -7.04 -5.61 21.72
CA GLU A 367 -7.72 -4.89 22.82
C GLU A 367 -8.95 -4.10 22.37
N SER A 368 -8.91 -3.59 21.13
CA SER A 368 -9.99 -2.79 20.55
C SER A 368 -10.99 -3.62 19.74
N ALA A 369 -10.87 -4.95 19.72
CA ALA A 369 -11.74 -5.82 18.96
C ALA A 369 -13.19 -5.78 19.50
N VAL A 370 -14.16 -5.70 18.60
CA VAL A 370 -15.59 -5.63 18.95
C VAL A 370 -16.42 -6.56 18.08
N SER A 371 -17.65 -6.84 18.53
CA SER A 371 -18.64 -7.50 17.69
C SER A 371 -19.13 -6.56 16.59
N THR A 372 -19.55 -7.11 15.45
CA THR A 372 -20.05 -6.31 14.31
C THR A 372 -21.22 -5.37 14.64
N ASN A 373 -21.97 -5.63 15.72
CA ASN A 373 -23.13 -4.82 16.11
C ASN A 373 -22.79 -3.66 17.06
N GLU A 374 -21.61 -3.69 17.67
CA GLU A 374 -21.17 -2.69 18.64
C GLU A 374 -21.18 -1.28 18.03
N LYS A 375 -20.82 -1.16 16.74
CA LYS A 375 -20.83 0.11 16.02
C LYS A 375 -22.16 0.83 16.03
N TYR A 376 -23.26 0.09 15.94
CA TYR A 376 -24.59 0.68 15.93
C TYR A 376 -25.01 1.11 17.34
N LEU A 377 -24.65 0.34 18.37
CA LEU A 377 -24.91 0.69 19.77
C LEU A 377 -24.13 1.96 20.15
N ARG A 378 -22.84 2.04 19.80
CA ARG A 378 -21.99 3.21 20.12
C ARG A 378 -22.46 4.50 19.46
N LEU A 379 -22.96 4.42 18.23
CA LEU A 379 -23.56 5.56 17.58
C LEU A 379 -24.88 5.98 18.25
N ALA A 380 -25.68 5.02 18.73
CA ALA A 380 -26.99 5.30 19.32
C ALA A 380 -26.87 5.95 20.71
N PHE A 381 -25.83 5.55 21.44
CA PHE A 381 -25.60 5.93 22.83
C PHE A 381 -24.36 6.81 22.96
N HIS A 382 -24.19 7.81 22.07
CA HIS A 382 -23.06 8.76 21.98
C HIS A 382 -22.58 9.40 23.32
N SER A 383 -23.26 9.16 24.44
CA SER A 383 -22.97 9.65 25.79
C SER A 383 -22.17 8.73 26.73
N PHE A 384 -21.78 7.50 26.34
CA PHE A 384 -21.18 6.53 27.30
C PHE A 384 -19.68 6.27 27.17
N ASP A 385 -18.94 6.90 26.25
CA ASP A 385 -17.51 6.64 26.09
C ASP A 385 -16.69 7.94 26.19
N THR A 386 -16.21 8.24 27.41
CA THR A 386 -15.32 9.38 27.71
C THR A 386 -13.91 9.22 27.15
N HIS A 387 -13.63 8.16 26.37
CA HIS A 387 -12.40 8.01 25.59
C HIS A 387 -12.61 8.26 24.09
N CYS A 388 -13.85 8.60 23.69
CA CYS A 388 -14.26 8.91 22.33
C CYS A 388 -14.36 10.44 22.11
N GLU A 389 -13.47 11.23 22.73
CA GLU A 389 -13.42 12.70 22.51
C GLU A 389 -13.05 13.06 21.05
N GLN A 390 -12.66 12.08 20.23
CA GLN A 390 -12.68 12.13 18.78
C GLN A 390 -13.43 10.90 18.28
N GLY A 391 -14.60 11.10 17.67
CA GLY A 391 -15.48 10.02 17.23
C GLY A 391 -14.74 8.99 16.37
N ASP A 392 -14.96 7.69 16.62
CA ASP A 392 -14.40 6.61 15.81
C ASP A 392 -14.96 6.72 14.38
N GLU A 393 -14.16 7.32 13.50
CA GLU A 393 -14.57 7.70 12.15
C GLU A 393 -14.90 6.47 11.30
N CYS A 394 -14.07 5.42 11.39
CA CYS A 394 -14.27 4.17 10.66
C CYS A 394 -15.57 3.47 11.08
N LEU A 395 -15.79 3.37 12.38
CA LEU A 395 -17.02 2.83 12.94
C LEU A 395 -18.25 3.62 12.44
N THR A 396 -18.16 4.94 12.46
CA THR A 396 -19.23 5.83 12.01
C THR A 396 -19.52 5.66 10.51
N ARG A 397 -18.49 5.69 9.65
CA ARG A 397 -18.61 5.51 8.20
C ARG A 397 -19.24 4.17 7.85
N THR A 398 -18.75 3.08 8.45
CA THR A 398 -19.23 1.72 8.16
C THR A 398 -20.67 1.51 8.62
N ALA A 399 -21.03 2.02 9.80
CA ALA A 399 -22.40 1.94 10.29
C ALA A 399 -23.37 2.74 9.41
N ILE A 400 -23.09 4.03 9.12
CA ILE A 400 -23.95 4.87 8.25
C ILE A 400 -24.13 4.23 6.87
N ARG A 401 -23.06 3.69 6.30
CA ARG A 401 -23.15 3.01 4.99
C ARG A 401 -24.07 1.80 5.07
N ASN A 402 -23.89 0.93 6.07
CA ASN A 402 -24.71 -0.26 6.22
C ASN A 402 -26.19 0.11 6.43
N LEU A 403 -26.45 1.12 7.25
CA LEU A 403 -27.79 1.68 7.45
C LEU A 403 -28.44 2.11 6.11
N ARG A 404 -27.72 2.86 5.27
CA ARG A 404 -28.19 3.24 3.93
C ARG A 404 -28.42 2.04 3.01
N LEU A 405 -27.58 1.01 3.08
CA LEU A 405 -27.75 -0.23 2.32
C LEU A 405 -29.08 -0.90 2.67
N PHE A 406 -29.38 -1.07 3.96
CA PHE A 406 -30.62 -1.69 4.43
C PHE A 406 -31.86 -0.83 4.18
N ALA A 407 -31.75 0.50 4.23
CA ALA A 407 -32.86 1.42 3.99
C ALA A 407 -33.40 1.38 2.55
N LYS A 408 -32.54 1.12 1.56
CA LYS A 408 -32.92 1.13 0.12
C LYS A 408 -33.79 -0.06 -0.32
N LYS A 409 -34.27 -0.91 0.61
CA LYS A 409 -34.93 -2.21 0.34
C LYS A 409 -34.11 -3.18 -0.54
N SER A 410 -32.89 -2.80 -0.94
CA SER A 410 -31.85 -3.73 -1.35
C SER A 410 -31.32 -4.39 -0.09
N ASN A 411 -32.00 -5.42 0.40
CA ASN A 411 -31.41 -6.23 1.47
C ASN A 411 -30.02 -6.66 0.98
N ALA A 412 -29.02 -6.57 1.87
CA ALA A 412 -27.73 -7.19 1.65
C ALA A 412 -27.98 -8.60 1.09
N ASN A 413 -27.23 -8.98 0.05
CA ASN A 413 -27.52 -10.24 -0.63
C ASN A 413 -27.36 -11.39 0.38
N ALA A 414 -28.46 -12.05 0.73
CA ALA A 414 -28.49 -13.07 1.78
C ALA A 414 -27.53 -14.21 1.49
N GLU A 415 -27.47 -14.66 0.23
CA GLU A 415 -26.54 -15.71 -0.23
C GLU A 415 -25.07 -15.29 -0.05
N LEU A 416 -24.75 -14.01 -0.30
CA LEU A 416 -23.39 -13.50 -0.05
C LEU A 416 -23.10 -13.33 1.45
N CYS A 417 -24.11 -13.04 2.26
CA CYS A 417 -23.94 -12.92 3.71
C CYS A 417 -23.67 -14.28 4.36
N GLU A 418 -24.25 -15.37 3.84
CA GLU A 418 -23.99 -16.74 4.29
C GLU A 418 -22.52 -17.15 4.18
N LEU A 419 -21.75 -16.53 3.26
CA LEU A 419 -20.30 -16.73 3.16
C LEU A 419 -19.58 -16.36 4.45
N PHE A 420 -20.08 -15.39 5.21
CA PHE A 420 -19.50 -14.97 6.50
C PHE A 420 -20.07 -15.78 7.68
N GLY A 421 -20.62 -16.97 7.43
CA GLY A 421 -21.24 -17.82 8.44
C GLY A 421 -22.73 -17.55 8.62
N SER A 422 -23.39 -18.40 9.42
CA SER A 422 -24.86 -18.48 9.50
C SER A 422 -25.55 -17.24 10.03
N GLN A 423 -24.84 -16.29 10.68
CA GLN A 423 -25.40 -15.01 11.10
C GLN A 423 -24.30 -13.94 11.17
N ILE A 424 -24.07 -13.15 10.11
CA ILE A 424 -23.68 -11.76 10.36
C ILE A 424 -24.83 -11.19 11.19
N PRO A 425 -24.59 -10.74 12.44
CA PRO A 425 -25.67 -10.25 13.29
C PRO A 425 -26.49 -9.20 12.52
N PRO A 426 -27.83 -9.35 12.46
CA PRO A 426 -28.64 -8.39 11.75
C PRO A 426 -28.47 -7.02 12.41
N VAL A 427 -28.46 -5.99 11.57
CA VAL A 427 -28.58 -4.62 12.05
C VAL A 427 -29.87 -4.51 12.88
N PRO A 428 -29.82 -4.01 14.13
CA PRO A 428 -30.99 -4.01 15.01
C PRO A 428 -32.21 -3.36 14.35
N ALA A 429 -33.39 -3.97 14.51
CA ALA A 429 -34.63 -3.42 13.96
C ALA A 429 -34.91 -2.02 14.52
N GLY A 430 -35.32 -1.08 13.65
CA GLY A 430 -35.63 0.31 14.05
C GLY A 430 -34.40 1.21 14.29
N ILE A 431 -33.17 0.70 14.19
CA ILE A 431 -31.97 1.51 14.42
C ILE A 431 -31.80 2.65 13.41
N MET A 432 -32.38 2.53 12.22
CA MET A 432 -32.43 3.60 11.21
C MET A 432 -33.15 4.85 11.74
N ASP A 433 -34.21 4.64 12.53
CA ASP A 433 -35.03 5.74 13.08
C ASP A 433 -34.24 6.56 14.11
N TRP A 434 -33.12 6.05 14.63
CA TRP A 434 -32.26 6.74 15.58
C TRP A 434 -31.29 7.73 14.92
N PHE A 435 -30.95 7.52 13.64
CA PHE A 435 -29.88 8.27 12.96
C PHE A 435 -30.37 9.20 11.85
N VAL A 436 -31.53 8.91 11.28
CA VAL A 436 -32.02 9.67 10.13
C VAL A 436 -33.35 10.31 10.49
N PRO A 437 -33.36 11.64 10.76
CA PRO A 437 -34.60 12.38 10.82
C PRO A 437 -35.33 12.18 9.50
N ARG A 438 -36.56 11.66 9.56
CA ARG A 438 -37.42 11.58 8.39
C ARG A 438 -37.67 13.01 7.90
N ASP A 439 -37.61 13.22 6.59
CA ASP A 439 -38.06 14.50 6.05
C ASP A 439 -39.58 14.67 6.24
N ASP A 440 -40.09 15.84 5.88
CA ASP A 440 -41.52 16.19 6.03
C ASP A 440 -42.46 15.28 5.20
N GLN A 441 -41.91 14.43 4.33
CA GLN A 441 -42.64 13.47 3.48
C GLN A 441 -42.49 12.02 3.98
N GLY A 442 -41.72 11.78 5.04
CA GLY A 442 -41.51 10.47 5.64
C GLY A 442 -40.38 9.63 5.01
N GLU A 443 -39.60 10.21 4.09
CA GLU A 443 -38.48 9.57 3.40
C GLU A 443 -37.13 9.86 4.09
N PHE A 444 -36.12 9.06 3.76
CA PHE A 444 -34.76 9.27 4.25
C PHE A 444 -34.07 10.36 3.40
N PRO A 445 -33.47 11.41 3.98
CA PRO A 445 -32.84 12.48 3.21
C PRO A 445 -31.69 11.95 2.34
N GLN A 446 -31.61 12.41 1.09
CA GLN A 446 -30.41 12.24 0.28
C GLN A 446 -29.24 12.99 0.93
N ALA A 447 -28.06 12.35 0.98
CA ALA A 447 -26.86 12.95 1.56
C ALA A 447 -26.52 14.27 0.86
N THR A 448 -26.60 15.39 1.58
CA THR A 448 -26.46 16.75 1.05
C THR A 448 -25.00 17.23 0.97
N ARG A 449 -24.00 16.38 1.22
CA ARG A 449 -22.58 16.72 1.01
C ARG A 449 -21.78 15.55 0.43
N PRO A 450 -20.98 15.77 -0.63
CA PRO A 450 -19.81 14.94 -0.93
C PRO A 450 -18.87 14.99 0.30
N LEU A 451 -18.10 13.92 0.52
CA LEU A 451 -16.95 13.98 1.41
C LEU A 451 -15.97 15.01 0.84
N ASP A 452 -15.97 16.23 1.37
CA ASP A 452 -14.89 17.19 1.14
C ASP A 452 -13.64 16.62 1.83
N LEU A 453 -12.84 15.89 1.05
CA LEU A 453 -11.46 15.54 1.38
C LEU A 453 -10.58 16.78 1.18
N ALA A 454 -10.78 17.81 2.00
CA ALA A 454 -9.78 18.85 2.14
C ALA A 454 -8.82 18.43 3.27
N PRO A 455 -7.48 18.46 3.07
CA PRO A 455 -6.54 18.20 4.14
C PRO A 455 -6.65 19.31 5.22
N PRO A 456 -6.37 19.00 6.50
CA PRO A 456 -6.39 20.01 7.55
C PRO A 456 -5.30 21.06 7.29
N VAL A 457 -5.63 22.32 7.61
CA VAL A 457 -4.73 23.48 7.57
C VAL A 457 -3.64 23.37 8.63
#